data_AF-A0A246AEX7-F1
#
_entry.id   AF-A0A246AEX7-F1
#
_cell.length_a   1.000
_cell.length_b   1.000
_cell.length_c   1.000
_cell.angle_alpha   90.00
_cell.angle_beta   90.00
_cell.angle_gamma   90.00
#
_symmetry.space_group_name_H-M   'P 1'
#
loop_
_entity.id
_entity.type
_entity.pdbx_description
1 polymer ?
#
loop_
_entity_poly.entity_id
_entity_poly.type
_entity_poly.pdbx_seq_one_letter_code
_entity_poly.pdbx_strand_id
1 'polypeptide(L)'
;MEDKSFPGLKPQVYNATVNDKKITVKTPKITGAEILKEAGIKDPECHTLYQKLKGGDFKKISMDEIVDLGDHGEEHFVTKDAEVFNYLVDGEPETTDKKTLTPLQIMELNAVDTKDFYLVQLLDKEEEIDYAYSPDESIKMHCKGMRFVTRKWLDIVDVEAYGKQCKEVPPARIYRIKVDKRYHDWNKRFITVAELIKMEYPNSSAQFEVYKFVNTSPKPIKLNSSEQIDLTEKCLVRFTIQPKEQTDGLQSEKEEVVLRREFELPEEDIDHLNSLGLPWEAIGNPVTGSVMWLLIHEFPMPDGYNQDQATIALMIAPSYPATEIDMAYFFPALSKVSGRGINALAAQPIDGNTYQRWSRHRAPGQWRPGVDNIASHLCLVENWLIKDLGR
;
A
#
# COMPACT_ATOMS: atom_id res chain seq x y z
N MET A 1 -54.05 -59.59 -58.73
CA MET A 1 -52.74 -59.87 -58.12
C MET A 1 -52.59 -58.88 -56.99
N GLU A 2 -52.72 -59.36 -55.75
CA GLU A 2 -52.59 -58.54 -54.56
C GLU A 2 -51.13 -58.10 -54.39
N ASP A 3 -50.95 -56.79 -54.24
CA ASP A 3 -49.69 -56.15 -53.91
C ASP A 3 -49.31 -56.51 -52.47
N LYS A 4 -48.35 -57.42 -52.31
CA LYS A 4 -47.78 -57.77 -51.01
C LYS A 4 -46.80 -56.68 -50.61
N SER A 5 -47.30 -55.64 -49.93
CA SER A 5 -46.45 -54.71 -49.22
C SER A 5 -45.74 -55.44 -48.09
N PHE A 6 -44.40 -55.44 -48.15
CA PHE A 6 -43.57 -55.91 -47.04
C PHE A 6 -43.80 -54.97 -45.85
N PRO A 7 -44.12 -55.47 -44.65
CA PRO A 7 -44.18 -54.61 -43.49
C PRO A 7 -42.76 -54.06 -43.26
N GLY A 8 -42.59 -52.75 -43.44
CA GLY A 8 -41.33 -52.08 -43.10
C GLY A 8 -40.96 -52.46 -41.67
N LEU A 9 -39.78 -53.09 -41.51
CA LEU A 9 -39.21 -53.41 -40.21
C LEU A 9 -39.28 -52.15 -39.35
N LYS A 10 -40.08 -52.19 -38.27
CA LYS A 10 -40.07 -51.10 -37.29
C LYS A 10 -38.62 -50.93 -36.83
N PRO A 11 -38.06 -49.71 -36.87
CA PRO A 11 -36.69 -49.50 -36.44
C PRO A 11 -36.55 -50.04 -35.02
N GLN A 12 -35.55 -50.89 -34.79
CA GLN A 12 -35.25 -51.41 -33.46
C GLN A 12 -34.86 -50.22 -32.60
N VAL A 13 -35.61 -50.01 -31.52
CA VAL A 13 -35.41 -48.93 -30.57
C VAL A 13 -35.22 -49.52 -29.18
N TYR A 14 -34.39 -48.88 -28.40
CA TYR A 14 -34.08 -49.26 -27.03
C TYR A 14 -34.67 -48.19 -26.12
N ASN A 15 -35.36 -48.62 -25.07
CA ASN A 15 -36.05 -47.73 -24.14
C ASN A 15 -35.39 -47.82 -22.78
N ALA A 16 -35.20 -46.66 -22.16
CA ALA A 16 -34.74 -46.54 -20.79
C ALA A 16 -35.57 -45.48 -20.05
N THR A 17 -35.43 -45.44 -18.73
CA THR A 17 -36.10 -44.46 -17.89
C THR A 17 -35.06 -43.70 -17.06
N VAL A 18 -35.11 -42.37 -17.07
CA VAL A 18 -34.24 -41.49 -16.27
C VAL A 18 -35.13 -40.58 -15.42
N ASN A 19 -35.06 -40.64 -14.09
CA ASN A 19 -35.96 -39.90 -13.18
C ASN A 19 -37.45 -40.06 -13.57
N ASP A 20 -37.89 -41.30 -13.79
CA ASP A 20 -39.24 -41.66 -14.23
C ASP A 20 -39.66 -41.16 -15.63
N LYS A 21 -38.78 -40.46 -16.35
CA LYS A 21 -38.99 -40.04 -17.74
C LYS A 21 -38.43 -41.07 -18.71
N LYS A 22 -39.24 -41.51 -19.68
CA LYS A 22 -38.80 -42.42 -20.74
C LYS A 22 -37.92 -41.71 -21.77
N ILE A 23 -36.83 -42.37 -22.14
CA ILE A 23 -35.97 -42.02 -23.27
C ILE A 23 -35.98 -43.16 -24.28
N THR A 24 -35.84 -42.83 -25.57
CA THR A 24 -35.84 -43.82 -26.65
C THR A 24 -34.67 -43.54 -27.58
N VAL A 25 -33.82 -44.54 -27.78
CA VAL A 25 -32.58 -44.41 -28.54
C VAL A 25 -32.50 -45.48 -29.63
N LYS A 26 -31.73 -45.20 -30.69
CA LYS A 26 -31.64 -46.07 -31.88
C LYS A 26 -30.54 -47.12 -31.79
N THR A 27 -29.54 -46.91 -30.93
CA THR A 27 -28.43 -47.82 -30.68
C THR A 27 -28.54 -48.40 -29.28
N PRO A 28 -28.15 -49.67 -29.07
CA PRO A 28 -28.15 -50.27 -27.74
C PRO A 28 -27.08 -49.64 -26.85
N LYS A 29 -25.95 -49.26 -27.42
CA LYS A 29 -24.84 -48.62 -26.71
C LYS A 29 -25.00 -47.11 -26.69
N ILE A 30 -24.92 -46.54 -25.50
CA ILE A 30 -25.07 -45.11 -25.24
C ILE A 30 -24.17 -44.70 -24.06
N THR A 31 -23.59 -43.51 -24.12
CA THR A 31 -22.75 -42.97 -23.03
C THR A 31 -23.59 -42.37 -21.91
N GLY A 32 -23.03 -42.25 -20.70
CA GLY A 32 -23.69 -41.52 -19.60
C GLY A 32 -24.11 -40.10 -19.97
N ALA A 33 -23.27 -39.36 -20.68
CA ALA A 33 -23.59 -38.01 -21.17
C ALA A 33 -24.78 -37.99 -22.15
N GLU A 34 -24.84 -38.96 -23.06
CA GLU A 34 -25.96 -39.09 -24.00
C GLU A 34 -27.26 -39.48 -23.29
N ILE A 35 -27.21 -40.35 -22.27
CA ILE A 35 -28.40 -40.69 -21.44
C ILE A 35 -28.99 -39.42 -20.82
N LEU A 36 -28.17 -38.57 -20.20
CA LEU A 36 -28.62 -37.31 -19.60
C LEU A 36 -29.20 -36.35 -20.65
N LYS A 37 -28.54 -36.25 -21.81
CA LYS A 37 -28.98 -35.42 -22.94
C LYS A 37 -30.35 -35.85 -23.47
N GLU A 38 -30.55 -37.15 -23.73
CA GLU A 38 -31.82 -37.71 -24.20
C GLU A 38 -32.93 -37.54 -23.14
N ALA A 39 -32.58 -37.57 -21.86
CA ALA A 39 -33.48 -37.24 -20.76
C ALA A 39 -33.82 -35.75 -20.68
N GLY A 40 -33.14 -34.88 -21.43
CA GLY A 40 -33.33 -33.43 -21.40
C GLY A 40 -32.81 -32.78 -20.12
N ILE A 41 -31.86 -33.43 -19.43
CA ILE A 41 -31.17 -32.88 -18.28
C ILE A 41 -30.23 -31.78 -18.77
N LYS A 42 -30.33 -30.59 -18.17
CA LYS A 42 -29.45 -29.45 -18.43
C LYS A 42 -28.22 -29.56 -17.55
N ASP A 43 -27.10 -28.99 -18.00
CA ASP A 43 -25.82 -28.99 -17.28
C ASP A 43 -25.43 -30.40 -16.76
N PRO A 44 -25.18 -31.39 -17.65
CA PRO A 44 -24.89 -32.77 -17.26
C PRO A 44 -23.79 -32.92 -16.20
N GLU A 45 -22.80 -32.03 -16.21
CA GLU A 45 -21.72 -31.92 -15.23
C GLU A 45 -22.18 -31.62 -13.80
N CYS A 46 -23.40 -31.11 -13.64
CA CYS A 46 -24.06 -30.87 -12.34
C CYS A 46 -24.83 -32.07 -11.80
N HIS A 47 -24.78 -33.20 -12.50
CA HIS A 47 -25.51 -34.39 -12.15
C HIS A 47 -24.62 -35.62 -12.07
N THR A 48 -24.85 -36.45 -11.06
CA THR A 48 -24.26 -37.78 -10.98
C THR A 48 -25.28 -38.81 -11.46
N LEU A 49 -24.93 -39.56 -12.51
CA LEU A 49 -25.80 -40.60 -13.07
C LEU A 49 -25.59 -41.94 -12.34
N TYR A 50 -26.70 -42.57 -11.93
CA TYR A 50 -26.70 -43.92 -11.41
C TYR A 50 -27.64 -44.81 -12.21
N GLN A 51 -27.18 -46.03 -12.47
CA GLN A 51 -28.00 -47.14 -12.95
C GLN A 51 -28.54 -47.92 -11.76
N LYS A 52 -29.85 -48.21 -11.75
CA LYS A 52 -30.53 -49.00 -10.74
C LYS A 52 -30.50 -50.47 -11.14
N LEU A 53 -29.87 -51.30 -10.32
CA LEU A 53 -29.75 -52.73 -10.55
C LEU A 53 -30.91 -53.51 -9.91
N LYS A 54 -31.11 -54.75 -10.37
CA LYS A 54 -32.06 -55.69 -9.76
C LYS A 54 -31.65 -55.94 -8.30
N GLY A 55 -32.59 -55.82 -7.37
CA GLY A 55 -32.33 -55.92 -5.94
C GLY A 55 -32.23 -54.59 -5.20
N GLY A 56 -32.23 -53.45 -5.91
CA GLY A 56 -32.26 -52.11 -5.30
C GLY A 56 -30.90 -51.44 -5.16
N ASP A 57 -29.83 -52.09 -5.61
CA ASP A 57 -28.49 -51.50 -5.66
C ASP A 57 -28.34 -50.46 -6.77
N PHE A 58 -27.31 -49.61 -6.64
CA PHE A 58 -27.00 -48.55 -7.60
C PHE A 58 -25.55 -48.63 -8.06
N LYS A 59 -25.33 -48.52 -9.37
CA LYS A 59 -24.02 -48.38 -9.98
C LYS A 59 -23.85 -46.95 -10.50
N LYS A 60 -22.78 -46.25 -10.08
CA LYS A 60 -22.43 -44.93 -10.64
C LYS A 60 -21.91 -45.12 -12.06
N ILE A 61 -22.36 -44.28 -12.98
CA ILE A 61 -21.96 -44.29 -14.39
C ILE A 61 -21.20 -42.99 -14.68
N SER A 62 -19.99 -43.08 -15.24
CA SER A 62 -19.25 -41.89 -15.68
C SER A 62 -19.85 -41.30 -16.96
N MET A 63 -19.52 -40.05 -17.29
CA MET A 63 -20.09 -39.38 -18.46
C MET A 63 -19.66 -40.03 -19.79
N ASP A 64 -18.47 -40.62 -19.82
CA ASP A 64 -17.86 -41.32 -20.94
C ASP A 64 -18.08 -42.85 -20.93
N GLU A 65 -18.59 -43.41 -19.82
CA GLU A 65 -18.90 -44.84 -19.73
C GLU A 65 -20.02 -45.22 -20.70
N ILE A 66 -19.76 -46.26 -21.49
CA ILE A 66 -20.72 -46.83 -22.42
C ILE A 66 -21.60 -47.84 -21.67
N VAL A 67 -22.91 -47.59 -21.69
CA VAL A 67 -23.95 -48.48 -21.17
C VAL A 67 -24.62 -49.20 -22.33
N ASP A 68 -24.84 -50.51 -22.19
CA ASP A 68 -25.56 -51.33 -23.16
C ASP A 68 -27.02 -51.55 -22.72
N LEU A 69 -27.96 -50.89 -23.40
CA LEU A 69 -29.41 -51.02 -23.18
C LEU A 69 -30.01 -52.28 -23.82
N GLY A 70 -29.20 -53.12 -24.46
CA GLY A 70 -29.63 -54.44 -24.93
C GLY A 70 -29.82 -55.45 -23.79
N ASP A 71 -29.22 -55.20 -22.63
CA ASP A 71 -29.25 -56.09 -21.47
C ASP A 71 -30.52 -55.90 -20.64
N HIS A 72 -31.32 -56.97 -20.52
CA HIS A 72 -32.66 -56.90 -19.93
C HIS A 72 -32.69 -56.63 -18.42
N GLY A 73 -33.34 -55.53 -18.04
CA GLY A 73 -33.66 -55.17 -16.65
C GLY A 73 -32.66 -54.23 -15.99
N GLU A 74 -31.80 -53.56 -16.77
CA GLU A 74 -30.86 -52.53 -16.31
C GLU A 74 -31.13 -51.15 -16.92
N GLU A 75 -32.34 -50.92 -17.46
CA GLU A 75 -32.70 -49.74 -18.24
C GLU A 75 -33.28 -48.59 -17.37
N HIS A 76 -32.98 -48.59 -16.07
CA HIS A 76 -33.50 -47.61 -15.11
C HIS A 76 -32.36 -46.80 -14.51
N PHE A 77 -32.44 -45.48 -14.67
CA PHE A 77 -31.43 -44.55 -14.23
C PHE A 77 -32.03 -43.44 -13.37
N VAL A 78 -31.21 -42.92 -12.46
CA VAL A 78 -31.56 -41.78 -11.62
C VAL A 78 -30.38 -40.81 -11.55
N THR A 79 -30.68 -39.52 -11.45
CA THR A 79 -29.66 -38.50 -11.23
C THR A 79 -29.66 -38.03 -9.79
N LYS A 80 -28.49 -37.76 -9.25
CA LYS A 80 -28.30 -36.98 -8.02
C LYS A 80 -27.48 -35.72 -8.33
N ASP A 81 -27.27 -34.88 -7.32
CA ASP A 81 -26.34 -33.75 -7.43
C ASP A 81 -24.92 -34.23 -7.74
N ALA A 82 -24.11 -33.34 -8.32
CA ALA A 82 -22.69 -33.60 -8.54
C ALA A 82 -21.96 -33.97 -7.24
N GLU A 83 -21.24 -35.08 -7.28
CA GLU A 83 -20.36 -35.53 -6.19
C GLU A 83 -18.89 -35.15 -6.41
N VAL A 84 -18.53 -34.83 -7.65
CA VAL A 84 -17.17 -34.46 -8.06
C VAL A 84 -17.24 -33.12 -8.78
N PHE A 85 -16.34 -32.22 -8.43
CA PHE A 85 -16.22 -30.89 -8.98
C PHE A 85 -14.89 -30.77 -9.74
N ASN A 86 -14.97 -30.35 -11.00
CA ASN A 86 -13.80 -30.10 -11.82
C ASN A 86 -13.39 -28.63 -11.68
N TYR A 87 -12.09 -28.33 -11.76
CA TYR A 87 -11.59 -26.96 -11.83
C TYR A 87 -10.23 -26.92 -12.55
N LEU A 88 -9.77 -25.73 -12.92
CA LEU A 88 -8.44 -25.51 -13.49
C LEU A 88 -7.59 -24.69 -12.53
N VAL A 89 -6.31 -25.00 -12.41
CA VAL A 89 -5.30 -24.14 -11.77
C VAL A 89 -4.16 -23.92 -12.75
N ASP A 90 -3.91 -22.67 -13.13
CA ASP A 90 -2.88 -22.31 -14.11
C ASP A 90 -3.01 -23.04 -15.47
N GLY A 91 -4.23 -23.47 -15.80
CA GLY A 91 -4.54 -24.22 -17.02
C GLY A 91 -4.54 -25.74 -16.85
N GLU A 92 -4.03 -26.25 -15.73
CA GLU A 92 -4.00 -27.68 -15.42
C GLU A 92 -5.34 -28.15 -14.82
N PRO A 93 -5.89 -29.30 -15.27
CA PRO A 93 -7.18 -29.81 -14.80
C PRO A 93 -7.09 -30.58 -13.49
N GLU A 94 -7.96 -30.19 -12.55
CA GLU A 94 -8.03 -30.73 -11.19
C GLU A 94 -9.46 -31.16 -10.83
N THR A 95 -9.58 -32.05 -9.83
CA THR A 95 -10.87 -32.53 -9.33
C THR A 95 -10.92 -32.63 -7.82
N THR A 96 -12.11 -32.46 -7.24
CA THR A 96 -12.35 -32.63 -5.79
C THR A 96 -13.75 -33.16 -5.53
N ASP A 97 -13.93 -33.92 -4.45
CA ASP A 97 -15.23 -34.33 -3.91
C ASP A 97 -15.75 -33.37 -2.82
N LYS A 98 -14.90 -32.42 -2.39
CA LYS A 98 -15.27 -31.42 -1.40
C LYS A 98 -16.15 -30.34 -2.04
N LYS A 99 -17.29 -30.08 -1.42
CA LYS A 99 -18.21 -29.00 -1.82
C LYS A 99 -17.63 -27.60 -1.62
N THR A 100 -16.59 -27.49 -0.79
CA THR A 100 -15.89 -26.23 -0.53
C THR A 100 -14.40 -26.47 -0.40
N LEU A 101 -13.59 -25.54 -0.91
CA LEU A 101 -12.15 -25.47 -0.70
C LEU A 101 -11.76 -24.05 -0.32
N THR A 102 -10.66 -23.87 0.41
CA THR A 102 -10.04 -22.55 0.57
C THR A 102 -9.01 -22.28 -0.53
N PRO A 103 -8.69 -21.01 -0.84
CA PRO A 103 -7.58 -20.67 -1.71
C PRO A 103 -6.27 -21.37 -1.33
N LEU A 104 -5.97 -21.43 -0.03
CA LEU A 104 -4.81 -22.14 0.51
C LEU A 104 -4.84 -23.64 0.14
N GLN A 105 -5.98 -24.31 0.33
CA GLN A 105 -6.12 -25.73 -0.02
C GLN A 105 -5.95 -25.98 -1.52
N ILE A 106 -6.49 -25.10 -2.36
CA ILE A 106 -6.33 -25.22 -3.82
C ILE A 106 -4.84 -25.11 -4.19
N MET A 107 -4.13 -24.13 -3.64
CA MET A 107 -2.68 -23.98 -3.88
C MET A 107 -1.87 -25.16 -3.35
N GLU A 108 -2.14 -25.64 -2.14
CA GLU A 108 -1.45 -26.78 -1.53
C GLU A 108 -1.62 -28.08 -2.32
N LEU A 109 -2.85 -28.38 -2.79
CA LEU A 109 -3.13 -29.55 -3.62
C LEU A 109 -2.38 -29.52 -4.95
N ASN A 110 -2.02 -28.32 -5.43
CA ASN A 110 -1.29 -28.08 -6.68
C ASN A 110 0.21 -27.81 -6.45
N ALA A 111 0.73 -28.06 -5.24
CA ALA A 111 2.12 -27.84 -4.86
C ALA A 111 2.65 -26.41 -5.13
N VAL A 112 1.77 -25.41 -5.02
CA VAL A 112 2.09 -23.99 -5.18
C VAL A 112 2.61 -23.44 -3.84
N ASP A 113 3.77 -22.76 -3.85
CA ASP A 113 4.31 -22.12 -2.65
C ASP A 113 3.51 -20.85 -2.31
N THR A 114 2.73 -20.92 -1.23
CA THR A 114 1.86 -19.85 -0.76
C THR A 114 2.62 -18.66 -0.18
N LYS A 115 3.93 -18.79 0.04
CA LYS A 115 4.78 -17.64 0.33
C LYS A 115 4.89 -16.76 -0.90
N ASP A 116 5.18 -17.36 -2.06
CA ASP A 116 5.50 -16.61 -3.27
C ASP A 116 4.27 -16.26 -4.10
N PHE A 117 3.19 -17.02 -3.94
CA PHE A 117 1.99 -16.87 -4.75
C PHE A 117 0.70 -16.71 -3.92
N TYR A 118 -0.31 -16.16 -4.58
CA TYR A 118 -1.69 -16.14 -4.13
C TYR A 118 -2.62 -16.58 -5.25
N LEU A 119 -3.85 -16.95 -4.89
CA LEU A 119 -4.84 -17.45 -5.83
C LEU A 119 -5.76 -16.34 -6.34
N VAL A 120 -6.09 -16.39 -7.63
CA VAL A 120 -7.13 -15.58 -8.25
C VAL A 120 -8.12 -16.49 -8.95
N GLN A 121 -9.41 -16.30 -8.73
CA GLN A 121 -10.44 -16.96 -9.52
C GLN A 121 -10.79 -16.11 -10.73
N LEU A 122 -10.82 -16.76 -11.89
CA LEU A 122 -11.28 -16.17 -13.13
C LEU A 122 -12.77 -16.50 -13.29
N LEU A 123 -13.59 -15.45 -13.42
CA LEU A 123 -15.02 -15.56 -13.68
C LEU A 123 -15.30 -15.39 -15.19
N ASP A 124 -16.56 -15.53 -15.56
CA ASP A 124 -17.02 -15.17 -16.90
C ASP A 124 -16.89 -13.64 -17.12
N LYS A 125 -16.75 -13.22 -18.38
CA LYS A 125 -16.68 -11.79 -18.78
C LYS A 125 -15.47 -11.00 -18.25
N GLU A 126 -14.33 -11.67 -18.05
CA GLU A 126 -13.06 -11.04 -17.64
C GLU A 126 -13.10 -10.44 -16.21
N GLU A 127 -14.08 -10.81 -15.40
CA GLU A 127 -14.09 -10.49 -13.97
C GLU A 127 -13.19 -11.46 -13.20
N GLU A 128 -12.59 -10.98 -12.11
CA GLU A 128 -11.68 -11.77 -11.27
C GLU A 128 -11.99 -11.56 -9.79
N ILE A 129 -11.80 -12.62 -8.99
CA ILE A 129 -11.82 -12.54 -7.53
C ILE A 129 -10.41 -12.79 -7.02
N ASP A 130 -9.84 -11.80 -6.34
CA ASP A 130 -8.50 -11.86 -5.75
C ASP A 130 -8.57 -12.37 -4.30
N TYR A 131 -7.90 -13.49 -4.02
CA TYR A 131 -7.86 -14.11 -2.69
C TYR A 131 -6.57 -13.84 -1.92
N ALA A 132 -5.74 -12.87 -2.33
CA ALA A 132 -4.46 -12.57 -1.69
C ALA A 132 -4.58 -12.34 -0.18
N TYR A 133 -5.66 -11.69 0.26
CA TYR A 133 -5.91 -11.34 1.67
C TYR A 133 -7.03 -12.14 2.33
N SER A 134 -7.56 -13.15 1.65
CA SER A 134 -8.58 -14.06 2.19
C SER A 134 -8.25 -15.54 1.90
N PRO A 135 -7.03 -16.01 2.22
CA PRO A 135 -6.56 -17.35 1.84
C PRO A 135 -7.34 -18.51 2.50
N ASP A 136 -8.04 -18.21 3.59
CA ASP A 136 -8.87 -19.16 4.35
C ASP A 136 -10.36 -19.05 4.00
N GLU A 137 -10.74 -18.17 3.07
CA GLU A 137 -12.13 -18.00 2.66
C GLU A 137 -12.65 -19.26 1.97
N SER A 138 -13.83 -19.70 2.38
CA SER A 138 -14.45 -20.91 1.82
C SER A 138 -15.05 -20.62 0.45
N ILE A 139 -14.46 -21.19 -0.59
CA ILE A 139 -14.96 -21.13 -1.97
C ILE A 139 -15.89 -22.32 -2.18
N LYS A 140 -17.15 -22.06 -2.57
CA LYS A 140 -18.10 -23.10 -2.93
C LYS A 140 -17.77 -23.64 -4.32
N MET A 141 -17.43 -24.93 -4.40
CA MET A 141 -17.11 -25.59 -5.66
C MET A 141 -18.36 -25.69 -6.54
N HIS A 142 -18.23 -25.28 -7.80
CA HIS A 142 -19.33 -25.26 -8.76
C HIS A 142 -19.18 -26.39 -9.79
N CYS A 143 -20.25 -27.14 -10.01
CA CYS A 143 -20.25 -28.30 -10.90
C CYS A 143 -19.97 -27.97 -12.38
N LYS A 144 -20.25 -26.73 -12.80
CA LYS A 144 -19.93 -26.23 -14.15
C LYS A 144 -18.43 -26.04 -14.43
N GLY A 145 -17.58 -26.31 -13.44
CA GLY A 145 -16.16 -26.01 -13.53
C GLY A 145 -15.85 -24.63 -12.93
N MET A 146 -14.65 -24.52 -12.36
CA MET A 146 -14.09 -23.25 -11.90
C MET A 146 -12.69 -23.07 -12.47
N ARG A 147 -12.21 -21.83 -12.54
CA ARG A 147 -10.89 -21.53 -13.11
C ARG A 147 -10.13 -20.64 -12.16
N PHE A 148 -8.91 -21.03 -11.86
CA PHE A 148 -8.00 -20.31 -10.99
C PHE A 148 -6.65 -20.11 -11.66
N VAL A 149 -5.98 -19.03 -11.30
CA VAL A 149 -4.58 -18.77 -11.64
C VAL A 149 -3.83 -18.34 -10.40
N THR A 150 -2.54 -18.64 -10.36
CA THR A 150 -1.64 -18.18 -9.32
C THR A 150 -0.92 -16.92 -9.77
N ARG A 151 -0.78 -15.96 -8.85
CA ARG A 151 -0.06 -14.71 -9.09
C ARG A 151 0.98 -14.50 -8.02
N LYS A 152 2.11 -13.90 -8.40
CA LYS A 152 3.21 -13.64 -7.46
C LYS A 152 2.88 -12.48 -6.55
N TRP A 153 3.24 -12.63 -5.27
CA TRP A 153 3.32 -11.51 -4.35
C TRP A 153 4.40 -10.54 -4.77
N LEU A 154 4.13 -9.25 -4.64
CA LEU A 154 5.17 -8.23 -4.60
C LEU A 154 5.64 -8.04 -3.15
N ASP A 155 6.95 -7.91 -2.94
CA ASP A 155 7.47 -7.71 -1.59
C ASP A 155 7.11 -6.32 -1.03
N ILE A 156 7.24 -5.28 -1.85
CA ILE A 156 6.90 -3.90 -1.48
C ILE A 156 6.31 -3.13 -2.65
N VAL A 157 5.27 -2.34 -2.39
CA VAL A 157 4.64 -1.45 -3.36
C VAL A 157 4.46 -0.05 -2.77
N ASP A 158 4.87 0.98 -3.51
CA ASP A 158 4.65 2.39 -3.17
C ASP A 158 3.26 2.84 -3.65
N VAL A 159 2.36 3.06 -2.70
CA VAL A 159 0.97 3.47 -2.99
C VAL A 159 0.92 4.83 -3.69
N GLU A 160 1.78 5.77 -3.30
CA GLU A 160 1.81 7.12 -3.90
C GLU A 160 2.15 7.05 -5.40
N ALA A 161 3.08 6.18 -5.78
CA ALA A 161 3.51 6.01 -7.17
C ALA A 161 2.37 5.53 -8.10
N TYR A 162 1.56 4.58 -7.63
CA TYR A 162 0.40 4.07 -8.38
C TYR A 162 -0.75 5.08 -8.36
N GLY A 163 -1.00 5.71 -7.21
CA GLY A 163 -2.01 6.75 -7.02
C GLY A 163 -1.87 7.91 -8.00
N LYS A 164 -0.64 8.44 -8.16
CA LYS A 164 -0.32 9.52 -9.10
C LYS A 164 -0.64 9.21 -10.56
N GLN A 165 -0.70 7.92 -10.91
CA GLN A 165 -1.04 7.45 -12.26
C GLN A 165 -2.47 6.90 -12.33
N CYS A 166 -3.23 6.96 -11.23
CA CYS A 166 -4.56 6.37 -11.14
C CYS A 166 -4.61 4.87 -11.52
N LYS A 167 -3.54 4.14 -11.20
CA LYS A 167 -3.45 2.69 -11.40
C LYS A 167 -3.98 1.96 -10.17
N GLU A 168 -4.44 0.74 -10.37
CA GLU A 168 -4.73 -0.18 -9.27
C GLU A 168 -3.41 -0.59 -8.61
N VAL A 169 -3.40 -0.60 -7.29
CA VAL A 169 -2.24 -1.07 -6.54
C VAL A 169 -2.33 -2.59 -6.46
N PRO A 170 -1.35 -3.34 -7.00
CA PRO A 170 -1.37 -4.80 -6.96
C PRO A 170 -1.20 -5.31 -5.52
N PRO A 171 -1.68 -6.53 -5.21
CA PRO A 171 -1.40 -7.19 -3.95
C PRO A 171 0.10 -7.28 -3.64
N ALA A 172 0.45 -6.85 -2.43
CA ALA A 172 1.82 -6.85 -1.93
C ALA A 172 1.87 -7.27 -0.46
N ARG A 173 3.04 -7.76 -0.04
CA ARG A 173 3.34 -8.05 1.36
C ARG A 173 3.48 -6.77 2.18
N ILE A 174 4.02 -5.72 1.58
CA ILE A 174 4.21 -4.41 2.19
C ILE A 174 3.69 -3.31 1.26
N TYR A 175 2.83 -2.45 1.80
CA TYR A 175 2.41 -1.19 1.21
C TYR A 175 3.20 -0.06 1.85
N ARG A 176 4.03 0.61 1.05
CA ARG A 176 4.65 1.87 1.44
C ARG A 176 3.65 3.00 1.21
N ILE A 177 3.18 3.59 2.31
CA ILE A 177 2.20 4.67 2.32
C ILE A 177 2.84 5.96 2.82
N LYS A 178 2.41 7.08 2.26
CA LYS A 178 2.80 8.41 2.75
C LYS A 178 1.73 8.97 3.67
N VAL A 179 2.15 9.32 4.88
CA VAL A 179 1.32 10.01 5.87
C VAL A 179 2.02 11.33 6.21
N ASP A 180 1.33 12.43 5.99
CA ASP A 180 1.88 13.79 6.03
C ASP A 180 3.09 13.96 5.10
N LYS A 181 4.31 13.95 5.67
CA LYS A 181 5.58 14.08 4.95
C LYS A 181 6.44 12.81 5.02
N ARG A 182 6.01 11.78 5.74
CA ARG A 182 6.80 10.57 6.01
C ARG A 182 6.24 9.34 5.28
N TYR A 183 7.12 8.42 4.94
CA TYR A 183 6.72 7.11 4.41
C TYR A 183 6.73 6.06 5.52
N HIS A 184 5.74 5.19 5.50
CA HIS A 184 5.57 4.07 6.41
C HIS A 184 5.33 2.79 5.62
N ASP A 185 5.90 1.69 6.10
CA ASP A 185 5.71 0.37 5.53
C ASP A 185 4.62 -0.36 6.32
N TRP A 186 3.55 -0.78 5.63
CA TRP A 186 2.36 -1.40 6.23
C TRP A 186 2.09 -2.76 5.61
N ASN A 187 1.84 -3.78 6.45
CA ASN A 187 1.80 -5.18 6.00
C ASN A 187 0.39 -5.76 5.80
N LYS A 188 -0.63 -4.92 5.70
CA LYS A 188 -2.02 -5.33 5.45
C LYS A 188 -2.61 -4.52 4.30
N ARG A 189 -3.54 -5.11 3.56
CA ARG A 189 -4.33 -4.39 2.54
C ARG A 189 -5.10 -3.21 3.12
N PHE A 190 -5.62 -3.38 4.33
CA PHE A 190 -6.45 -2.39 4.96
C PHE A 190 -5.71 -1.67 6.09
N ILE A 191 -5.95 -0.37 6.21
CA ILE A 191 -5.49 0.45 7.34
C ILE A 191 -6.65 1.26 7.89
N THR A 192 -6.74 1.38 9.21
CA THR A 192 -7.77 2.18 9.88
C THR A 192 -7.27 3.59 10.16
N VAL A 193 -8.20 4.53 10.34
CA VAL A 193 -7.88 5.89 10.78
C VAL A 193 -7.09 5.90 12.11
N ALA A 194 -7.43 5.02 13.05
CA ALA A 194 -6.72 4.89 14.32
C ALA A 194 -5.26 4.43 14.12
N GLU A 195 -4.99 3.51 13.19
CA GLU A 195 -3.64 3.05 12.88
C GLU A 195 -2.81 4.16 12.22
N LEU A 196 -3.40 4.92 11.28
CA LEU A 196 -2.74 6.10 10.69
C LEU A 196 -2.33 7.13 11.75
N ILE A 197 -3.24 7.46 12.69
CA ILE A 197 -2.94 8.37 13.80
C ILE A 197 -1.83 7.81 14.68
N LYS A 198 -1.91 6.52 15.03
CA LYS A 198 -0.92 5.88 15.90
C LYS A 198 0.49 5.84 15.28
N MET A 199 0.62 5.78 13.95
CA MET A 199 1.93 5.84 13.27
C MET A 199 2.64 7.18 13.48
N GLU A 200 1.91 8.29 13.34
CA GLU A 200 2.48 9.64 13.45
C GLU A 200 2.52 10.14 14.92
N TYR A 201 1.51 9.76 15.71
CA TYR A 201 1.25 10.28 17.05
C TYR A 201 0.94 9.16 18.08
N PRO A 202 1.84 8.18 18.29
CA PRO A 202 1.57 6.99 19.11
C PRO A 202 1.22 7.27 20.58
N ASN A 203 1.66 8.40 21.12
CA ASN A 203 1.49 8.80 22.51
C ASN A 203 0.57 10.02 22.70
N SER A 204 -0.11 10.46 21.64
CA SER A 204 -0.96 11.65 21.71
C SER A 204 -2.37 11.30 22.20
N SER A 205 -2.90 12.11 23.11
CA SER A 205 -4.30 12.08 23.52
C SER A 205 -5.18 13.07 22.75
N ALA A 206 -4.60 13.81 21.79
CA ALA A 206 -5.34 14.79 20.99
C ALA A 206 -6.33 14.11 20.04
N GLN A 207 -7.44 14.80 19.75
CA GLN A 207 -8.37 14.36 18.70
C GLN A 207 -7.85 14.81 17.35
N PHE A 208 -7.77 13.88 16.40
CA PHE A 208 -7.33 14.15 15.04
C PHE A 208 -8.41 13.84 14.01
N GLU A 209 -8.33 14.55 12.89
CA GLU A 209 -9.04 14.29 11.65
C GLU A 209 -8.03 13.78 10.62
N VAL A 210 -8.43 12.80 9.83
CA VAL A 210 -7.55 12.22 8.80
C VAL A 210 -8.19 12.42 7.44
N TYR A 211 -7.35 12.75 6.48
CA TYR A 211 -7.72 13.03 5.12
C TYR A 211 -6.97 12.11 4.18
N LYS A 212 -7.65 11.57 3.18
CA LYS A 212 -7.00 10.93 2.04
C LYS A 212 -6.93 11.87 0.85
N PHE A 213 -5.83 11.79 0.13
CA PHE A 213 -5.65 12.44 -1.17
C PHE A 213 -5.79 11.38 -2.26
N VAL A 214 -6.66 11.66 -3.22
CA VAL A 214 -6.85 10.86 -4.42
C VAL A 214 -6.54 11.70 -5.65
N ASN A 215 -5.92 11.12 -6.66
CA ASN A 215 -5.46 11.86 -7.83
C ASN A 215 -6.61 12.38 -8.73
N THR A 216 -7.84 11.94 -8.50
CA THR A 216 -9.04 12.39 -9.21
C THR A 216 -9.67 13.65 -8.63
N SER A 217 -9.23 14.11 -7.46
CA SER A 217 -9.80 15.27 -6.78
C SER A 217 -8.71 16.22 -6.27
N PRO A 218 -8.81 17.53 -6.54
CA PRO A 218 -7.90 18.51 -5.95
C PRO A 218 -8.17 18.73 -4.44
N LYS A 219 -9.36 18.35 -3.95
CA LYS A 219 -9.72 18.46 -2.54
C LYS A 219 -9.50 17.14 -1.81
N PRO A 220 -8.87 17.15 -0.63
CA PRO A 220 -8.76 15.95 0.19
C PRO A 220 -10.13 15.49 0.68
N ILE A 221 -10.28 14.17 0.85
CA ILE A 221 -11.49 13.53 1.37
C ILE A 221 -11.27 13.24 2.85
N LYS A 222 -12.11 13.82 3.71
CA LYS A 222 -12.09 13.54 5.16
C LYS A 222 -12.60 12.12 5.41
N LEU A 223 -11.88 11.38 6.25
CA LEU A 223 -12.20 10.01 6.64
C LEU A 223 -12.97 9.98 7.96
N ASN A 224 -13.85 8.99 8.09
CA ASN A 224 -14.55 8.72 9.35
C ASN A 224 -13.62 7.99 10.33
N SER A 225 -13.72 8.24 11.64
CA SER A 225 -12.86 7.64 12.66
C SER A 225 -12.92 6.11 12.73
N SER A 226 -14.03 5.49 12.31
CA SER A 226 -14.17 4.02 12.19
C SER A 226 -13.91 3.49 10.78
N GLU A 227 -13.48 4.35 9.86
CA GLU A 227 -13.26 3.96 8.46
C GLU A 227 -12.04 3.05 8.35
N GLN A 228 -12.22 2.00 7.54
CA GLN A 228 -11.17 1.11 7.10
C GLN A 228 -10.88 1.42 5.64
N ILE A 229 -9.64 1.77 5.34
CA ILE A 229 -9.19 2.23 4.03
C ILE A 229 -8.52 1.06 3.32
N ASP A 230 -8.95 0.79 2.10
CA ASP A 230 -8.31 -0.17 1.20
C ASP A 230 -7.10 0.49 0.51
N LEU A 231 -5.90 0.01 0.79
CA LEU A 231 -4.67 0.53 0.17
C LEU A 231 -4.53 0.14 -1.30
N THR A 232 -5.41 -0.74 -1.80
CA THR A 232 -5.53 -1.06 -3.22
C THR A 232 -6.49 -0.15 -3.97
N GLU A 233 -7.13 0.81 -3.28
CA GLU A 233 -8.02 1.79 -3.88
C GLU A 233 -7.32 2.54 -5.02
N LYS A 234 -7.96 2.52 -6.20
CA LYS A 234 -7.47 3.21 -7.38
C LYS A 234 -7.34 4.71 -7.12
N CYS A 235 -6.25 5.30 -7.61
CA CYS A 235 -5.92 6.73 -7.45
C CYS A 235 -5.61 7.17 -6.02
N LEU A 236 -5.56 6.29 -5.01
CA LEU A 236 -5.12 6.65 -3.66
C LEU A 236 -3.65 7.08 -3.65
N VAL A 237 -3.35 8.28 -3.16
CA VAL A 237 -2.00 8.87 -3.21
C VAL A 237 -1.33 8.89 -1.84
N ARG A 238 -1.98 9.48 -0.84
CA ARG A 238 -1.39 9.71 0.50
C ARG A 238 -2.45 10.10 1.51
N PHE A 239 -2.04 10.16 2.77
CA PHE A 239 -2.85 10.63 3.89
C PHE A 239 -2.27 11.88 4.53
N THR A 240 -3.12 12.64 5.21
CA THR A 240 -2.72 13.78 6.06
C THR A 240 -3.54 13.76 7.34
N ILE A 241 -2.92 14.10 8.46
CA ILE A 241 -3.54 14.12 9.77
C ILE A 241 -3.55 15.55 10.29
N GLN A 242 -4.68 15.99 10.86
CA GLN A 242 -4.86 17.35 11.37
C GLN A 242 -5.54 17.31 12.76
N PRO A 243 -5.16 18.15 13.73
CA PRO A 243 -5.89 18.28 14.98
C PRO A 243 -7.34 18.77 14.76
N LYS A 244 -8.29 18.23 15.53
CA LYS A 244 -9.72 18.55 15.44
C LYS A 244 -10.08 19.87 16.13
N GLU A 245 -9.37 20.21 17.20
CA GLU A 245 -9.56 21.51 17.86
C GLU A 245 -8.78 22.57 17.10
N GLN A 246 -9.52 23.40 16.35
CA GLN A 246 -9.03 24.68 15.86
C GLN A 246 -9.50 25.77 16.80
N THR A 247 -8.63 26.19 17.71
CA THR A 247 -8.74 27.50 18.35
C THR A 247 -8.25 28.56 17.38
N ASP A 248 -9.11 29.54 17.06
CA ASP A 248 -8.67 30.81 16.46
C ASP A 248 -7.62 31.42 17.38
N GLY A 249 -6.35 31.25 17.02
CA GLY A 249 -5.21 31.64 17.84
C GLY A 249 -5.06 30.81 19.11
N LEU A 250 -4.42 29.65 18.99
CA LEU A 250 -3.38 29.15 19.91
C LEU A 250 -3.01 27.73 19.43
N GLN A 251 -1.86 27.59 18.79
CA GLN A 251 -1.24 26.29 18.51
C GLN A 251 -0.81 25.68 19.85
N SER A 252 -1.22 24.44 20.14
CA SER A 252 -0.77 23.69 21.33
C SER A 252 0.04 22.45 20.93
N GLU A 253 1.36 22.66 20.87
CA GLU A 253 2.42 21.90 21.53
C GLU A 253 2.39 20.34 21.52
N LYS A 254 2.88 19.71 20.46
CA LYS A 254 4.34 19.44 20.44
C LYS A 254 4.91 20.71 19.86
N GLU A 255 5.96 21.31 20.41
CA GLU A 255 6.57 22.49 19.79
C GLU A 255 7.06 22.10 18.37
N GLU A 256 6.13 22.11 17.40
CA GLU A 256 6.41 22.52 16.05
C GLU A 256 6.93 23.93 16.22
N VAL A 257 8.24 24.05 16.34
CA VAL A 257 8.90 25.31 16.03
C VAL A 257 8.48 25.60 14.59
N VAL A 258 7.45 26.42 14.43
CA VAL A 258 7.09 26.98 13.13
C VAL A 258 8.29 27.79 12.73
N LEU A 259 9.19 27.16 11.97
CA LEU A 259 10.44 27.77 11.57
C LEU A 259 10.12 29.01 10.73
N ARG A 260 10.32 30.19 11.31
CA ARG A 260 9.90 31.45 10.73
C ARG A 260 10.67 31.75 9.44
N ARG A 261 9.98 32.39 8.48
CA ARG A 261 10.49 32.83 7.18
C ARG A 261 10.00 34.26 6.92
N GLU A 262 10.35 35.18 7.81
CA GLU A 262 9.87 36.57 7.82
C GLU A 262 10.56 37.45 6.76
N PHE A 263 11.72 37.02 6.25
CA PHE A 263 12.39 37.62 5.11
C PHE A 263 12.96 36.55 4.17
N GLU A 264 13.19 36.94 2.91
CA GLU A 264 13.74 36.06 1.88
C GLU A 264 15.27 36.15 1.83
N LEU A 265 15.90 35.00 1.59
CA LEU A 265 17.34 34.88 1.32
C LEU A 265 17.58 34.59 -0.17
N PRO A 266 18.77 34.89 -0.70
CA PRO A 266 19.17 34.43 -2.03
C PRO A 266 19.01 32.91 -2.20
N GLU A 267 18.67 32.47 -3.42
CA GLU A 267 18.41 31.05 -3.73
C GLU A 267 19.59 30.13 -3.36
N GLU A 268 20.83 30.56 -3.64
CA GLU A 268 22.04 29.81 -3.30
C GLU A 268 22.19 29.57 -1.78
N ASP A 269 21.79 30.54 -0.96
CA ASP A 269 21.82 30.41 0.50
C ASP A 269 20.73 29.46 1.00
N ILE A 270 19.54 29.52 0.41
CA ILE A 270 18.44 28.59 0.73
C ILE A 270 18.83 27.15 0.39
N ASP A 271 19.42 26.94 -0.78
CA ASP A 271 19.90 25.62 -1.21
C ASP A 271 20.98 25.08 -0.26
N HIS A 272 21.94 25.92 0.13
CA HIS A 272 22.94 25.54 1.11
C HIS A 272 22.31 25.18 2.47
N LEU A 273 21.45 26.04 3.02
CA LEU A 273 20.79 25.80 4.30
C LEU A 273 19.95 24.51 4.30
N ASN A 274 19.25 24.23 3.20
CA ASN A 274 18.52 22.98 3.03
C ASN A 274 19.45 21.76 2.93
N SER A 275 20.61 21.91 2.28
CA SER A 275 21.61 20.83 2.16
C SER A 275 22.24 20.43 3.49
N LEU A 276 22.25 21.32 4.50
CA LEU A 276 22.73 21.01 5.84
C LEU A 276 21.83 19.99 6.56
N GLY A 277 20.55 19.87 6.17
CA GLY A 277 19.57 19.02 6.84
C GLY A 277 19.20 19.47 8.26
N LEU A 278 19.54 20.73 8.62
CA LEU A 278 19.31 21.32 9.93
C LEU A 278 18.08 22.24 9.93
N PRO A 279 17.32 22.36 11.03
CA PRO A 279 16.26 23.35 11.15
C PRO A 279 16.85 24.76 11.16
N TRP A 280 16.28 25.69 10.38
CA TRP A 280 16.72 27.09 10.38
C TRP A 280 15.52 28.04 10.31
N GLU A 281 15.67 29.29 10.75
CA GLU A 281 14.68 30.37 10.75
C GLU A 281 15.25 31.67 10.17
N ALA A 282 14.44 32.43 9.45
CA ALA A 282 14.71 33.80 9.07
C ALA A 282 13.70 34.70 9.78
N ILE A 283 14.16 35.51 10.74
CA ILE A 283 13.34 36.40 11.57
C ILE A 283 13.75 37.86 11.39
N GLY A 284 12.79 38.77 11.48
CA GLY A 284 12.98 40.19 11.21
C GLY A 284 12.34 40.61 9.89
N ASN A 285 12.26 41.92 9.67
CA ASN A 285 11.50 42.50 8.58
C ASN A 285 12.30 43.65 7.94
N PRO A 286 12.72 43.51 6.66
CA PRO A 286 13.53 44.51 5.98
C PRO A 286 12.80 45.84 5.75
N VAL A 287 11.47 45.83 5.77
CA VAL A 287 10.62 47.01 5.51
C VAL A 287 10.45 47.86 6.77
N THR A 288 10.32 47.24 7.95
CA THR A 288 10.15 47.97 9.21
C THR A 288 11.48 48.35 9.86
N GLY A 289 12.61 47.88 9.32
CA GLY A 289 13.95 48.18 9.82
C GLY A 289 14.34 47.39 11.07
N SER A 290 13.63 46.30 11.40
CA SER A 290 14.07 45.40 12.46
C SER A 290 15.32 44.64 12.02
N VAL A 291 16.19 44.36 13.00
CA VAL A 291 17.40 43.57 12.74
C VAL A 291 16.98 42.19 12.25
N MET A 292 17.50 41.77 11.11
CA MET A 292 17.20 40.46 10.54
C MET A 292 18.22 39.44 11.04
N TRP A 293 17.71 38.29 11.48
CA TRP A 293 18.51 37.19 11.98
C TRP A 293 18.19 35.90 11.23
N LEU A 294 19.24 35.20 10.82
CA LEU A 294 19.16 33.81 10.42
C LEU A 294 19.54 32.95 11.64
N LEU A 295 18.65 32.08 12.09
CA LEU A 295 18.90 31.11 13.16
C LEU A 295 19.07 29.74 12.53
N ILE A 296 20.13 29.01 12.85
CA ILE A 296 20.36 27.62 12.39
C ILE A 296 20.46 26.77 13.65
N HIS A 297 19.45 25.97 13.90
CA HIS A 297 19.33 25.14 15.09
C HIS A 297 20.09 23.83 14.93
N GLU A 298 20.38 23.20 16.07
CA GLU A 298 21.03 21.87 16.12
C GLU A 298 22.36 21.83 15.35
N PHE A 299 23.06 22.96 15.25
CA PHE A 299 24.33 23.03 14.56
C PHE A 299 25.40 22.27 15.38
N PRO A 300 26.08 21.28 14.80
CA PRO A 300 27.00 20.42 15.52
C PRO A 300 28.25 21.21 15.97
N MET A 301 28.60 21.08 17.23
CA MET A 301 29.78 21.71 17.81
C MET A 301 31.00 20.76 17.78
N PRO A 302 32.23 21.26 17.55
CA PRO A 302 33.41 20.42 17.65
C PRO A 302 33.64 19.90 19.08
N ASP A 303 34.18 18.68 19.18
CA ASP A 303 34.58 18.08 20.45
C ASP A 303 35.50 19.04 21.25
N GLY A 304 35.16 19.27 22.52
CA GLY A 304 35.91 20.15 23.42
C GLY A 304 35.12 21.35 23.95
N TYR A 305 33.90 21.55 23.47
CA TYR A 305 32.90 22.44 24.10
C TYR A 305 31.94 21.68 25.02
N ASN A 306 31.24 22.41 25.88
CA ASN A 306 30.23 21.90 26.82
C ASN A 306 28.89 21.50 26.17
N GLN A 307 28.74 21.73 24.86
CA GLN A 307 27.53 21.45 24.10
C GLN A 307 27.92 20.65 22.87
N ASP A 308 27.19 19.58 22.57
CA ASP A 308 27.37 18.80 21.34
C ASP A 308 26.72 19.50 20.14
N GLN A 309 25.74 20.36 20.40
CA GLN A 309 25.03 21.16 19.40
C GLN A 309 24.62 22.53 19.97
N ALA A 310 24.51 23.54 19.11
CA ALA A 310 24.01 24.86 19.47
C ALA A 310 23.22 25.49 18.31
N THR A 311 22.37 26.46 18.60
CA THR A 311 21.83 27.36 17.59
C THR A 311 22.87 28.42 17.24
N ILE A 312 23.21 28.55 15.96
CA ILE A 312 24.00 29.66 15.42
C ILE A 312 23.05 30.72 14.90
N ALA A 313 23.15 31.94 15.41
CA ALA A 313 22.48 33.10 14.84
C ALA A 313 23.47 33.95 14.03
N LEU A 314 23.06 34.41 12.85
CA LEU A 314 23.78 35.32 11.97
C LEU A 314 22.94 36.58 11.74
N MET A 315 23.55 37.75 11.88
CA MET A 315 22.88 39.02 11.59
C MET A 315 22.94 39.26 10.08
N ILE A 316 21.77 39.39 9.44
CA ILE A 316 21.64 39.64 8.01
C ILE A 316 21.30 41.11 7.80
N ALA A 317 22.10 41.83 7.02
CA ALA A 317 21.79 43.21 6.65
C ALA A 317 20.74 43.25 5.53
N PRO A 318 19.86 44.28 5.46
CA PRO A 318 18.89 44.43 4.36
C PRO A 318 19.52 44.46 2.96
N SER A 319 20.79 44.85 2.86
CA SER A 319 21.58 44.90 1.63
C SER A 319 22.44 43.65 1.41
N TYR A 320 22.30 42.60 2.22
CA TYR A 320 22.94 41.31 1.95
C TYR A 320 22.46 40.76 0.58
N PRO A 321 23.34 40.18 -0.27
CA PRO A 321 24.75 39.82 -0.03
C PRO A 321 25.78 40.91 -0.33
N ALA A 322 25.37 42.16 -0.62
CA ALA A 322 26.31 43.26 -0.82
C ALA A 322 27.00 43.71 0.49
N THR A 323 26.30 43.58 1.62
CA THR A 323 26.85 43.80 2.96
C THR A 323 27.30 42.48 3.58
N GLU A 324 28.46 42.50 4.23
CA GLU A 324 29.07 41.31 4.83
C GLU A 324 28.30 40.79 6.05
N ILE A 325 28.40 39.47 6.26
CA ILE A 325 28.10 38.86 7.56
C ILE A 325 29.39 38.88 8.38
N ASP A 326 29.34 39.54 9.53
CA ASP A 326 30.54 39.87 10.30
C ASP A 326 30.76 38.95 11.51
N MET A 327 29.70 38.61 12.25
CA MET A 327 29.79 37.89 13.54
C MET A 327 29.01 36.58 13.56
N ALA A 328 29.17 35.81 14.64
CA ALA A 328 28.36 34.66 14.98
C ALA A 328 27.94 34.70 16.46
N TYR A 329 26.78 34.13 16.74
CA TYR A 329 26.12 34.19 18.04
C TYR A 329 25.61 32.80 18.39
N PHE A 330 25.89 32.32 19.60
CA PHE A 330 25.59 30.93 19.98
C PHE A 330 24.59 30.85 21.13
N PHE A 331 23.65 29.93 21.03
CA PHE A 331 22.74 29.56 22.10
C PHE A 331 22.55 28.03 22.18
N PRO A 332 22.70 27.39 23.34
CA PRO A 332 23.15 27.97 24.61
C PRO A 332 24.61 28.46 24.56
N ALA A 333 25.04 29.20 25.59
CA ALA A 333 26.39 29.75 25.65
C ALA A 333 27.45 28.64 25.73
N LEU A 334 28.51 28.78 24.92
CA LEU A 334 29.59 27.81 24.86
C LEU A 334 30.65 28.08 25.94
N SER A 335 31.22 27.00 26.47
CA SER A 335 32.41 26.99 27.33
C SER A 335 33.28 25.79 26.97
N LYS A 336 34.60 25.93 27.11
CA LYS A 336 35.54 24.83 26.82
C LYS A 336 35.53 23.82 27.96
N VAL A 337 35.52 22.53 27.63
CA VAL A 337 35.67 21.43 28.60
C VAL A 337 37.02 21.53 29.34
N SER A 338 38.04 22.11 28.69
CA SER A 338 39.36 22.37 29.31
C SER A 338 39.33 23.41 30.44
N GLY A 339 38.23 24.17 30.58
CA GLY A 339 38.11 25.27 31.54
C GLY A 339 38.80 26.57 31.10
N ARG A 340 39.48 26.61 29.95
CA ARG A 340 40.04 27.86 29.41
C ARG A 340 38.90 28.80 28.97
N GLY A 341 39.08 30.09 29.22
CA GLY A 341 38.13 31.13 28.82
C GLY A 341 38.06 31.32 27.30
N ILE A 342 36.89 31.76 26.84
CA ILE A 342 36.67 32.21 25.45
C ILE A 342 36.71 33.73 25.46
N ASN A 343 37.56 34.31 24.60
CA ASN A 343 37.81 35.76 24.60
C ASN A 343 36.82 36.54 23.72
N ALA A 344 36.59 37.81 24.09
CA ALA A 344 35.76 38.79 23.37
C ALA A 344 34.30 38.33 23.17
N LEU A 345 33.69 37.96 24.30
CA LEU A 345 32.28 37.60 24.40
C LEU A 345 31.43 38.79 24.85
N ALA A 346 30.20 38.86 24.36
CA ALA A 346 29.16 39.76 24.87
C ALA A 346 27.80 39.05 24.84
N ALA A 347 26.81 39.59 25.56
CA ALA A 347 25.44 39.11 25.49
C ALA A 347 24.67 39.83 24.36
N GLN A 348 23.91 39.08 23.57
CA GLN A 348 23.02 39.62 22.54
C GLN A 348 21.61 39.03 22.72
N PRO A 349 20.62 39.84 23.07
CA PRO A 349 19.22 39.42 23.02
C PRO A 349 18.81 39.19 21.56
N ILE A 350 18.31 37.99 21.27
CA ILE A 350 17.73 37.60 19.97
C ILE A 350 16.54 36.70 20.28
N ASP A 351 15.36 37.13 19.84
CA ASP A 351 14.13 36.34 19.93
C ASP A 351 13.85 35.73 21.31
N GLY A 352 13.82 36.58 22.33
CA GLY A 352 13.56 36.18 23.72
C GLY A 352 14.73 35.45 24.41
N ASN A 353 15.74 34.99 23.67
CA ASN A 353 16.92 34.32 24.20
C ASN A 353 18.13 35.25 24.27
N THR A 354 19.05 34.96 25.20
CA THR A 354 20.31 35.70 25.32
C THR A 354 21.44 34.87 24.70
N TYR A 355 21.85 35.24 23.50
CA TYR A 355 22.92 34.59 22.76
C TYR A 355 24.29 35.09 23.22
N GLN A 356 25.26 34.19 23.20
CA GLN A 356 26.67 34.51 23.40
C GLN A 356 27.27 35.02 22.07
N ARG A 357 27.50 36.33 21.97
CA ARG A 357 28.12 36.98 20.80
C ARG A 357 29.62 36.74 20.77
N TRP A 358 30.12 36.22 19.66
CA TRP A 358 31.55 36.12 19.38
C TRP A 358 31.98 37.27 18.49
N SER A 359 32.74 38.21 19.06
CA SER A 359 33.25 39.38 18.32
C SER A 359 34.52 38.96 17.57
N ARG A 360 34.33 38.34 16.40
CA ARG A 360 35.37 37.98 15.44
C ARG A 360 35.00 38.66 14.13
N HIS A 361 35.92 39.43 13.57
CA HIS A 361 35.66 40.27 12.42
C HIS A 361 36.54 39.87 11.25
N ARG A 362 36.05 40.07 10.04
CA ARG A 362 36.87 40.01 8.83
C ARG A 362 37.78 41.23 8.76
N ALA A 363 38.94 41.10 8.12
CA ALA A 363 39.72 42.28 7.77
C ALA A 363 39.00 43.06 6.64
N PRO A 364 39.15 44.38 6.57
CA PRO A 364 38.53 45.17 5.51
C PRO A 364 38.82 44.62 4.12
N GLY A 365 37.76 44.44 3.31
CA GLY A 365 37.86 43.95 1.93
C GLY A 365 37.96 42.42 1.77
N GLN A 366 37.81 41.64 2.84
CA GLN A 366 37.79 40.17 2.73
C GLN A 366 36.44 39.60 2.28
N TRP A 367 35.33 40.31 2.50
CA TRP A 367 34.04 39.96 1.91
C TRP A 367 33.98 40.40 0.45
N ARG A 368 33.62 39.48 -0.43
CA ARG A 368 33.48 39.69 -1.87
C ARG A 368 32.00 39.62 -2.24
N PRO A 369 31.32 40.78 -2.43
CA PRO A 369 29.93 40.81 -2.85
C PRO A 369 29.67 39.96 -4.10
N GLY A 370 28.65 39.10 -4.03
CA GLY A 370 28.28 38.19 -5.13
C GLY A 370 29.18 36.96 -5.27
N VAL A 371 30.11 36.74 -4.34
CA VAL A 371 30.93 35.51 -4.26
C VAL A 371 30.86 34.89 -2.87
N ASP A 372 30.98 35.70 -1.82
CA ASP A 372 30.82 35.23 -0.45
C ASP A 372 29.33 35.28 -0.05
N ASN A 373 28.91 34.24 0.66
CA ASN A 373 27.53 33.95 1.04
C ASN A 373 27.47 33.25 2.42
N ILE A 374 26.29 32.78 2.87
CA ILE A 374 26.13 32.12 4.18
C ILE A 374 27.03 30.88 4.29
N ALA A 375 27.17 30.09 3.24
CA ALA A 375 28.03 28.90 3.23
C ALA A 375 29.50 29.25 3.52
N SER A 376 30.02 30.26 2.82
CA SER A 376 31.40 30.74 3.02
C SER A 376 31.61 31.34 4.42
N HIS A 377 30.56 31.91 5.01
CA HIS A 377 30.60 32.46 6.35
C HIS A 377 30.57 31.38 7.43
N LEU A 378 29.71 30.37 7.29
CA LEU A 378 29.67 29.22 8.21
C LEU A 378 31.01 28.48 8.25
N CYS A 379 31.66 28.30 7.09
CA CYS A 379 33.02 27.76 7.02
C CYS A 379 34.04 28.62 7.82
N LEU A 380 33.89 29.95 7.80
CA LEU A 380 34.73 30.82 8.64
C LEU A 380 34.41 30.67 10.14
N VAL A 381 33.13 30.52 10.50
CA VAL A 381 32.69 30.30 11.89
C VAL A 381 33.23 28.98 12.44
N GLU A 382 33.17 27.90 11.68
CA GLU A 382 33.78 26.61 12.04
C GLU A 382 35.29 26.74 12.30
N ASN A 383 35.99 27.48 11.43
CA ASN A 383 37.41 27.77 11.62
C ASN A 383 37.67 28.57 12.91
N TRP A 384 36.78 29.47 13.31
CA TRP A 384 36.90 30.17 14.58
C TRP A 384 36.76 29.23 15.77
N LEU A 385 35.79 28.31 15.75
CA LEU A 385 35.57 27.32 16.80
C LEU A 385 36.81 26.42 16.96
N ILE A 386 37.30 25.85 15.86
CA ILE A 386 38.48 24.97 15.88
C ILE A 386 39.72 25.72 16.38
N LYS A 387 39.95 26.94 15.89
CA LYS A 387 41.13 27.73 16.26
C LYS A 387 41.07 28.22 17.70
N ASP A 388 39.87 28.44 18.23
CA ASP A 388 39.67 28.78 19.63
C ASP A 388 39.97 27.58 20.54
N LEU A 389 39.55 26.36 20.18
CA LEU A 389 39.91 25.13 20.94
C LEU A 389 41.41 24.87 21.01
N GLY A 390 42.17 25.26 19.98
CA GLY A 390 43.64 25.18 19.97
C GLY A 390 44.36 26.19 20.87
N ARG A 391 43.64 27.14 21.47
CA ARG A 391 44.15 28.16 22.42
C ARG A 391 43.77 27.82 23.85
#